data_AF-A0A951YK75-F1
#
_entry.id   AF-A0A951YK75-F1
#
_cell.length_a   1.000
_cell.length_b   1.000
_cell.length_c   1.000
_cell.angle_alpha   90.00
_cell.angle_beta   90.00
_cell.angle_gamma   90.00
#
_symmetry.space_group_name_H-M   'P 1'
#
loop_
_entity.id
_entity.type
_entity.pdbx_description
1 polymer ?
#
loop_
_entity_poly.entity_id
_entity_poly.type
_entity_poly.pdbx_seq_one_letter_code
_entity_poly.pdbx_strand_id
1 'polypeptide(L)'
;MALEEFLRVYDLYDKGVDAITQDDAGRVRFVFDLFHCDDPQRDDEAKEYLLTATFRPQDVVVHEGALYHEEGGWLGKVLDLQEAPAPVRMGIEWWSLRLPGIVTSWTSLSLLGGPIQAEETISDR
;
A
#
# COMPACT_ATOMS: atom_id res chain seq x y z
N MET A 1 13.64 -2.81 -7.93
CA MET A 1 12.80 -3.74 -8.71
C MET A 1 12.08 -2.94 -9.79
N ALA A 2 11.78 -3.51 -10.96
CA ALA A 2 10.96 -2.81 -11.95
C ALA A 2 9.49 -2.74 -11.47
N LEU A 3 8.73 -1.71 -11.86
CA LEU A 3 7.33 -1.56 -11.40
C LEU A 3 6.45 -2.74 -11.83
N GLU A 4 6.59 -3.18 -13.08
CA GLU A 4 5.86 -4.34 -13.61
C GLU A 4 6.18 -5.64 -12.84
N GLU A 5 7.46 -5.86 -12.53
CA GLU A 5 7.89 -7.00 -11.73
C GLU A 5 7.30 -6.95 -10.32
N PHE A 6 7.31 -5.77 -9.70
CA PHE A 6 6.74 -5.54 -8.38
C PHE A 6 5.23 -5.87 -8.35
N LEU A 7 4.46 -5.37 -9.31
CA LEU A 7 3.02 -5.64 -9.38
C LEU A 7 2.73 -7.13 -9.63
N ARG A 8 3.48 -7.76 -10.52
CA ARG A 8 3.32 -9.20 -10.81
C ARG A 8 3.62 -10.08 -9.59
N VAL A 9 4.60 -9.70 -8.77
CA VAL A 9 4.98 -10.48 -7.58
C VAL A 9 3.98 -10.31 -6.44
N TYR A 10 3.53 -9.07 -6.20
CA TYR A 10 2.76 -8.75 -4.99
C TYR A 10 1.26 -8.63 -5.20
N ASP A 11 0.79 -8.51 -6.45
CA ASP A 11 -0.61 -8.33 -6.84
C ASP A 11 -1.34 -7.36 -5.90
N LEU A 12 -1.16 -6.05 -6.13
CA LEU A 12 -1.64 -5.05 -5.18
C LEU A 12 -3.16 -4.84 -5.22
N TYR A 13 -3.87 -5.46 -6.16
CA TYR A 13 -5.32 -5.33 -6.24
C TYR A 13 -5.96 -5.95 -5.00
N ASP A 14 -6.92 -5.25 -4.42
CA ASP A 14 -7.65 -5.66 -3.21
C ASP A 14 -6.80 -5.74 -1.92
N LYS A 15 -5.50 -5.40 -1.96
CA LYS A 15 -4.64 -5.42 -0.77
C LYS A 15 -5.00 -4.34 0.23
N GLY A 16 -4.88 -4.67 1.51
CA GLY A 16 -4.94 -3.72 2.60
C GLY A 16 -3.75 -2.77 2.57
N VAL A 17 -3.95 -1.53 3.02
CA VAL A 17 -2.90 -0.52 3.18
C VAL A 17 -2.95 -0.02 4.61
N ASP A 18 -1.97 -0.38 5.42
CA ASP A 18 -1.94 -0.01 6.84
C ASP A 18 -1.39 1.40 7.05
N ALA A 19 -0.43 1.79 6.21
CA ALA A 19 0.18 3.10 6.31
C ALA A 19 0.77 3.57 4.99
N ILE A 20 0.75 4.88 4.79
CA ILE A 20 1.61 5.58 3.84
C ILE A 20 2.31 6.71 4.60
N THR A 21 3.63 6.62 4.72
CA THR A 21 4.45 7.58 5.45
C THR A 21 5.55 8.17 4.58
N GLN A 22 6.19 9.22 5.08
CA GLN A 22 7.34 9.84 4.46
C GLN A 22 8.52 9.86 5.44
N ASP A 23 9.72 9.58 4.93
CA ASP A 23 10.96 9.72 5.71
C ASP A 23 11.62 11.09 5.53
N ASP A 24 12.71 11.35 6.27
CA ASP A 24 13.44 12.63 6.22
C ASP A 24 14.02 12.96 4.83
N ALA A 25 14.24 11.95 3.98
CA ALA A 25 14.71 12.11 2.60
C ALA A 25 13.56 12.33 1.61
N GLY A 26 12.32 12.41 2.10
CA GLY A 26 11.12 12.58 1.29
C GLY A 26 10.64 11.30 0.60
N ARG A 27 11.23 10.14 0.90
CA ARG A 27 10.84 8.85 0.31
C ARG A 27 9.48 8.44 0.85
N VAL A 28 8.64 7.91 -0.03
CA VAL A 28 7.28 7.51 0.31
C VAL A 28 7.29 6.01 0.60
N ARG A 29 6.88 5.63 1.80
CA ARG A 29 6.81 4.25 2.26
C ARG A 29 5.35 3.81 2.35
N PHE A 30 5.00 2.79 1.60
CA PHE A 30 3.72 2.09 1.69
C PHE A 30 3.91 0.83 2.53
N VAL A 31 2.95 0.55 3.40
CA VAL A 31 2.85 -0.71 4.15
C VAL A 31 1.53 -1.36 3.74
N PHE A 32 1.64 -2.52 3.09
CA PHE A 32 0.50 -3.30 2.64
C PHE A 32 0.33 -4.54 3.52
N ASP A 33 -0.92 -4.87 3.84
CA ASP A 33 -1.28 -6.16 4.44
C ASP A 33 -1.34 -7.23 3.35
N LEU A 34 -0.51 -8.25 3.49
CA LEU A 34 -0.45 -9.41 2.62
C LEU A 34 -1.36 -10.48 3.20
N PHE A 35 -2.65 -10.36 2.92
CA PHE A 35 -3.67 -11.27 3.43
C PHE A 35 -3.29 -12.74 3.23
N HIS A 36 -3.35 -13.51 4.32
CA HIS A 36 -2.81 -14.86 4.42
C HIS A 36 -3.47 -15.84 3.41
N CYS A 37 -4.76 -15.67 3.09
CA CYS A 37 -5.45 -16.53 2.13
C CYS A 37 -5.00 -16.37 0.67
N ASP A 38 -4.26 -15.31 0.34
CA ASP A 38 -3.80 -15.04 -1.02
C ASP A 38 -2.53 -15.83 -1.38
N ASP A 39 -1.87 -16.44 -0.38
CA ASP A 39 -0.68 -17.25 -0.58
C ASP A 39 -0.78 -18.54 0.26
N PRO A 40 -0.78 -19.74 -0.35
CA PRO A 40 -0.78 -21.01 0.38
C PRO A 40 0.37 -21.20 1.37
N GLN A 41 1.44 -20.40 1.27
CA GLN A 41 2.56 -20.39 2.20
C GLN A 41 2.35 -19.45 3.41
N ARG A 42 1.32 -18.59 3.36
CA ARG A 42 0.86 -17.74 4.45
C ARG A 42 -0.37 -18.38 5.07
N ASP A 43 -0.20 -19.52 5.74
CA ASP A 43 -1.31 -20.32 6.29
C ASP A 43 -1.53 -20.11 7.80
N ASP A 44 -0.75 -19.23 8.42
CA ASP A 44 -0.79 -18.99 9.86
C ASP A 44 -1.59 -17.74 10.20
N GLU A 45 -2.86 -17.94 10.58
CA GLU A 45 -3.79 -16.85 10.99
C GLU A 45 -3.32 -16.08 12.24
N ALA A 46 -2.36 -16.62 13.00
CA ALA A 46 -1.78 -15.94 14.15
C ALA A 46 -0.64 -14.99 13.78
N LYS A 47 -0.23 -14.98 12.51
CA LYS A 47 0.83 -14.11 12.00
C LYS A 47 0.28 -12.95 11.19
N GLU A 48 1.03 -11.88 11.22
CA GLU A 48 0.86 -10.72 10.37
C GLU A 48 1.93 -10.75 9.27
N TYR A 49 1.50 -10.57 8.03
CA TYR A 49 2.36 -10.60 6.85
C TYR A 49 2.28 -9.23 6.20
N LEU A 50 3.36 -8.45 6.27
CA LEU A 50 3.38 -7.09 5.75
C LEU A 50 4.36 -6.96 4.60
N LEU A 51 3.98 -6.20 3.57
CA LEU A 51 4.89 -5.73 2.54
C LEU A 51 5.19 -4.25 2.76
N THR A 52 6.44 -3.93 3.04
CA THR A 52 6.91 -2.54 3.07
C THR A 52 7.58 -2.21 1.73
N ALA A 53 7.00 -1.27 0.98
CA ALA A 53 7.54 -0.80 -0.29
C ALA A 53 7.88 0.70 -0.22
N THR A 54 9.12 1.05 -0.52
CA THR A 54 9.62 2.44 -0.50
C THR A 54 9.88 2.95 -1.91
N PHE A 55 9.33 4.11 -2.24
CA PHE A 55 9.43 4.77 -3.53
C PHE A 55 10.17 6.10 -3.40
N ARG A 56 10.78 6.55 -4.51
CA ARG A 56 11.29 7.91 -4.57
C ARG A 56 10.10 8.89 -4.66
N PRO A 57 10.21 10.10 -4.10
CA PRO A 57 9.11 11.05 -4.14
C PRO A 57 8.63 11.38 -5.57
N GLN A 58 9.53 11.47 -6.55
CA GLN A 58 9.16 11.71 -7.94
C GLN A 58 8.39 10.56 -8.61
N ASP A 59 8.45 9.35 -8.03
CA ASP A 59 7.80 8.17 -8.58
C ASP A 59 6.36 8.01 -8.04
N VAL A 60 5.91 8.91 -7.15
CA VAL A 60 4.56 8.91 -6.56
C VAL A 60 3.88 10.24 -6.86
N VAL A 61 2.84 10.22 -7.70
CA VAL A 61 2.06 11.42 -8.06
C VAL A 61 0.65 11.30 -7.49
N VAL A 62 0.27 12.21 -6.60
CA VAL A 62 -1.09 12.26 -6.04
C VAL A 62 -1.96 13.12 -6.94
N HIS A 63 -3.13 12.59 -7.31
CA HIS A 63 -4.12 13.30 -8.11
C HIS A 63 -5.25 13.85 -7.23
N GLU A 64 -5.64 13.11 -6.20
CA GLU A 64 -6.74 13.45 -5.30
C GLU A 64 -6.50 12.88 -3.90
N GLY A 65 -6.99 13.60 -2.88
CA GLY A 65 -6.99 13.12 -1.49
C GLY A 65 -5.68 13.35 -0.74
N ALA A 66 -5.67 12.90 0.51
CA ALA A 66 -4.45 12.88 1.34
C ALA A 66 -3.63 11.63 1.00
N LEU A 67 -2.32 11.79 0.82
CA LEU A 67 -1.44 10.63 0.63
C LEU A 67 -1.12 9.96 1.97
N TYR A 68 -0.82 10.76 2.99
CA TYR A 68 -0.22 10.26 4.20
C TYR A 68 -1.26 9.84 5.23
N HIS A 69 -1.19 8.58 5.62
CA HIS A 69 -2.00 7.96 6.65
C HIS A 69 -1.09 7.13 7.55
N GLU A 70 -1.11 7.42 8.86
CA GLU A 70 -0.33 6.69 9.85
C GLU A 70 -1.04 5.41 10.31
N GLU A 71 -0.23 4.42 10.65
CA GLU A 71 -0.66 3.12 11.18
C GLU A 71 -1.57 3.27 12.41
N GLY A 72 -2.62 2.46 12.50
CA GLY A 72 -3.58 2.45 13.61
C GLY A 72 -4.47 3.71 13.68
N GLY A 73 -4.34 4.65 12.74
CA GLY A 73 -5.27 5.76 12.56
C GLY A 73 -6.36 5.47 11.55
N TRP A 74 -5.94 4.85 10.43
CA TRP A 74 -6.77 4.52 9.29
C TRP A 74 -6.40 3.13 8.80
N LEU A 75 -7.37 2.44 8.21
CA LEU A 75 -7.12 1.25 7.41
C LEU A 75 -7.44 1.60 5.96
N GLY A 76 -6.60 1.20 5.02
CA GLY A 76 -6.78 1.43 3.59
C GLY A 76 -7.04 0.14 2.82
N LYS A 77 -7.64 0.24 1.63
CA LYS A 77 -7.73 -0.85 0.67
C LYS A 77 -7.56 -0.33 -0.76
N VAL A 78 -6.76 -1.03 -1.56
CA VAL A 78 -6.60 -0.74 -2.99
C VAL A 78 -7.83 -1.24 -3.75
N LEU A 79 -8.56 -0.35 -4.42
CA LEU A 79 -9.81 -0.67 -5.12
C LEU A 79 -9.81 -0.36 -6.63
N ASP A 80 -9.00 0.60 -7.08
CA ASP A 80 -8.91 0.98 -8.50
C ASP A 80 -7.46 0.89 -8.96
N LEU A 81 -7.02 -0.33 -9.28
CA LEU A 81 -5.68 -0.60 -9.81
C LEU A 81 -5.76 -0.76 -11.34
N GLN A 82 -5.12 0.15 -12.06
CA GLN A 82 -5.01 0.10 -13.52
C GLN A 82 -3.57 -0.19 -13.91
N GLU A 83 -3.32 -1.45 -14.21
CA GLU A 83 -2.03 -1.96 -14.67
C GLU A 83 -1.87 -1.71 -16.17
N ALA A 84 -1.49 -0.49 -16.53
CA ALA A 84 -0.95 -0.19 -17.86
C ALA A 84 0.59 -0.25 -17.78
N PRO A 85 1.31 -0.41 -18.92
CA PRO A 85 2.71 0.04 -18.92
C PRO A 85 2.73 1.49 -18.41
N ALA A 86 3.64 1.76 -17.46
CA ALA A 86 3.60 2.93 -16.56
C ALA A 86 3.10 4.24 -17.23
N PRO A 87 2.29 5.05 -16.52
CA PRO A 87 2.05 4.99 -15.08
C PRO A 87 0.99 3.98 -14.66
N VAL A 88 1.17 3.40 -13.48
CA VAL A 88 0.16 2.55 -12.83
C VAL A 88 -0.71 3.45 -11.97
N ARG A 89 -2.03 3.43 -12.18
CA ARG A 89 -2.97 4.20 -11.36
C ARG A 89 -3.50 3.34 -10.22
N MET A 90 -3.62 3.95 -9.05
CA MET A 90 -4.08 3.31 -7.84
C MET A 90 -5.06 4.23 -7.12
N GLY A 91 -6.24 3.70 -6.82
CA GLY A 91 -7.21 4.29 -5.91
C GLY A 91 -7.25 3.54 -4.59
N ILE A 92 -7.17 4.26 -3.48
CA ILE A 92 -7.20 3.73 -2.12
C ILE A 92 -8.39 4.33 -1.38
N GLU A 93 -9.27 3.47 -0.89
CA GLU A 93 -10.30 3.87 0.08
C GLU A 93 -9.74 3.69 1.49
N TRP A 94 -9.97 4.67 2.36
CA TRP A 94 -9.55 4.68 3.75
C TRP A 94 -10.75 4.70 4.68
N TRP A 95 -10.67 3.99 5.80
CA TRP A 95 -11.63 4.05 6.90
C TRP A 95 -10.95 4.49 8.19
N SER A 96 -11.52 5.49 8.86
CA SER A 96 -10.98 5.98 10.14
C SER A 96 -11.31 5.00 11.25
N LEU A 97 -10.30 4.63 12.04
CA LEU A 97 -10.47 3.80 13.23
C LEU A 97 -10.66 4.64 14.51
N ARG A 98 -10.42 5.95 14.44
CA ARG A 98 -10.39 6.85 15.60
C ARG A 98 -11.62 7.75 15.74
N LEU A 99 -12.33 8.00 14.64
CA LEU A 99 -13.49 8.89 14.63
C LEU A 99 -14.78 8.11 14.90
N PRO A 100 -15.75 8.70 15.64
CA PRO A 100 -17.03 8.07 15.86
C PRO A 100 -17.85 8.00 14.55
N GLY A 101 -18.35 6.80 14.22
CA GLY A 101 -19.10 6.55 12.98
C GLY A 101 -18.21 6.08 11.82
N ILE A 102 -18.82 5.77 10.67
CA ILE A 102 -18.08 5.36 9.48
C ILE A 102 -17.59 6.63 8.78
N VAL A 103 -16.31 6.95 8.96
CA VAL A 103 -15.63 8.04 8.25
C VAL A 103 -14.72 7.43 7.19
N THR A 104 -14.98 7.76 5.93
CA THR A 104 -14.17 7.32 4.80
C THR A 104 -13.42 8.48 4.14
N SER A 105 -12.29 8.16 3.51
CA SER A 105 -11.53 9.07 2.65
C SER A 105 -11.07 8.33 1.41
N TRP A 106 -10.75 9.06 0.35
CA TRP A 106 -10.26 8.52 -0.90
C TRP A 106 -8.92 9.15 -1.26
N THR A 107 -8.01 8.34 -1.79
CA THR A 107 -6.73 8.78 -2.35
C THR A 107 -6.58 8.21 -3.75
N SER A 108 -6.32 9.06 -4.74
CA SER A 108 -5.97 8.64 -6.10
C SER A 108 -4.53 9.04 -6.39
N LEU A 109 -3.72 8.10 -6.85
CA LEU A 109 -2.32 8.33 -7.17
C LEU A 109 -1.85 7.55 -8.41
N SER A 110 -0.65 7.88 -8.88
CA SER A 110 0.08 7.10 -9.86
C SER A 110 1.47 6.76 -9.40
N LEU A 111 1.87 5.52 -9.66
CA LEU A 111 3.25 5.05 -9.54
C LEU A 111 3.91 5.15 -10.92
N LEU A 112 4.98 5.96 -11.00
CA LEU A 112 5.74 6.16 -12.24
C LEU A 112 6.94 5.22 -12.35
N GLY A 113 7.40 4.69 -11.23
CA GLY A 113 8.57 3.83 -11.12
C GLY A 113 8.39 2.76 -10.04
N GLY A 114 9.21 1.71 -10.11
CA GLY A 114 9.20 0.63 -9.11
C GLY A 114 9.82 1.08 -7.78
N PRO A 115 9.57 0.34 -6.69
CA PRO A 115 10.15 0.69 -5.41
C PRO A 115 11.68 0.56 -5.43
N ILE A 116 12.34 1.44 -4.70
CA ILE A 116 13.79 1.37 -4.43
C ILE A 116 14.11 0.29 -3.39
N GLN A 117 13.15 -0.06 -2.55
CA GLN A 117 13.21 -1.15 -1.58
C GLN A 117 11.82 -1.76 -1.42
N ALA A 118 11.74 -3.09 -1.42
CA ALA A 118 10.54 -3.85 -1.11
C ALA A 118 10.94 -5.00 -0.19
N GLU A 119 10.26 -5.15 0.95
CA GLU A 119 10.60 -6.14 1.98
C GLU A 119 9.32 -6.69 2.60
N GLU A 120 9.26 -8.02 2.68
CA GLU A 120 8.21 -8.72 3.42
C GLU A 120 8.67 -8.92 4.87
N THR A 121 7.81 -8.60 5.82
CA THR A 121 8.02 -8.88 7.24
C THR A 121 6.92 -9.81 7.72
N ILE A 122 7.31 -10.75 8.59
CA ILE A 122 6.39 -11.69 9.22
C ILE A 122 6.56 -11.51 10.73
N SER A 123 5.47 -11.19 11.42
CA SER A 123 5.42 -10.98 12.87
C SER A 123 4.28 -11.77 13.50
N ASP A 124 4.40 -12.04 14.80
CA ASP A 124 3.28 -12.52 15.60
C ASP A 124 2.30 -11.36 15.86
N ARG A 125 1.00 -11.64 15.83
CA ARG A 125 -0.08 -10.67 16.02
C ARG A 125 -0.41 -10.38 17.49
#